data_AF-A0A3Q9FFY9-F1
#
_entry.id   AF-A0A3Q9FFY9-F1
#
_cell.length_a   1.000
_cell.length_b   1.000
_cell.length_c   1.000
_cell.angle_alpha   90.00
_cell.angle_beta   90.00
_cell.angle_gamma   90.00
#
_symmetry.space_group_name_H-M   'P 1'
#
loop_
_entity.id
_entity.type
_entity.pdbx_description
1 polymer ?
#
loop_
_entity_poly.entity_id
_entity_poly.type
_entity_poly.pdbx_seq_one_letter_code
_entity_poly.pdbx_strand_id
1 'polypeptide(L)'
;MDYQRLISAGKVNGEKEHNAKELLKNVQRVLKPIKVINPYAEFLELPKSVFKPRRTNSHYLQFIEAITFYKQYQREKQYDKDTGEEYIETEIEDIQEANELIIDILLRKSDTLTGACRNHLENLKTYLINNNQTTFTNSEIRRNLRIKESTLRWYHKQLLAENYIHRIKKAKTKSYCFEIVDLGEYDNLRKQIDKALQDCIDRIKGKK
;
A
#
# COMPACT_ATOMS: atom_id res chain seq x y z
N MET A 1 -20.95 -7.55 5.91
CA MET A 1 -22.38 -7.86 5.63
C MET A 1 -22.75 -7.62 4.17
N ASP A 2 -22.08 -6.72 3.45
CA ASP A 2 -22.49 -6.35 2.09
C ASP A 2 -22.41 -7.51 1.10
N TYR A 3 -21.37 -8.33 1.16
CA TYR A 3 -21.28 -9.54 0.35
C TYR A 3 -22.43 -10.53 0.60
N GLN A 4 -22.76 -10.80 1.88
CA GLN A 4 -23.90 -11.65 2.24
C GLN A 4 -25.22 -11.07 1.73
N ARG A 5 -25.41 -9.75 1.83
CA ARG A 5 -26.58 -9.05 1.28
C ARG A 5 -26.65 -9.16 -0.24
N LEU A 6 -25.52 -9.04 -0.94
CA LEU A 6 -25.45 -9.18 -2.40
C LEU A 6 -25.76 -10.61 -2.84
N ILE A 7 -25.31 -11.63 -2.08
CA ILE A 7 -25.67 -13.03 -2.32
C ILE A 7 -27.18 -13.22 -2.15
N SER A 8 -27.74 -12.81 -1.02
CA SER A 8 -29.19 -12.92 -0.77
C SER A 8 -30.03 -12.13 -1.78
N ALA A 9 -29.50 -11.02 -2.29
CA ALA A 9 -30.13 -10.21 -3.34
C ALA A 9 -29.96 -10.78 -4.76
N GLY A 10 -29.30 -11.93 -4.94
CA GLY A 10 -29.05 -12.54 -6.24
C GLY A 10 -28.14 -11.72 -7.17
N LYS A 11 -27.41 -10.74 -6.61
CA LYS A 11 -26.53 -9.82 -7.37
C LYS A 11 -25.11 -10.37 -7.54
N VAL A 12 -24.77 -11.43 -6.81
CA VAL A 12 -23.50 -12.15 -6.97
C VAL A 12 -23.67 -13.23 -8.03
N ASN A 13 -22.80 -13.19 -9.04
CA ASN A 13 -22.76 -14.23 -10.06
C ASN A 13 -21.76 -15.32 -9.62
N GLY A 14 -22.28 -16.39 -9.01
CA GLY A 14 -21.46 -17.51 -8.53
C GLY A 14 -20.70 -18.24 -9.63
N GLU A 15 -21.23 -18.29 -10.85
CA GLU A 15 -20.51 -18.88 -12.00
C GLU A 15 -19.27 -18.07 -12.34
N LYS A 16 -19.36 -16.73 -12.34
CA LYS A 16 -18.19 -15.87 -12.56
C LYS A 16 -17.13 -16.05 -11.49
N GLU A 17 -17.53 -16.15 -10.22
CA GLU A 17 -16.59 -16.41 -9.12
C GLU A 17 -15.91 -17.78 -9.28
N HIS A 18 -16.69 -18.81 -9.63
CA HIS A 18 -16.17 -20.15 -9.89
C HIS A 18 -15.17 -20.15 -11.05
N ASN A 19 -15.54 -19.55 -12.18
CA ASN A 19 -14.71 -19.48 -13.38
C ASN A 19 -13.42 -18.69 -13.10
N ALA A 20 -13.47 -17.58 -12.37
CA ALA A 20 -12.29 -16.83 -11.97
C ALA A 20 -11.36 -17.66 -11.07
N LYS A 21 -11.94 -18.43 -10.13
CA LYS A 21 -11.18 -19.33 -9.25
C LYS A 21 -10.52 -20.46 -10.04
N GLU A 22 -11.22 -21.06 -10.98
CA GLU A 22 -10.66 -22.10 -11.85
C GLU A 22 -9.56 -21.57 -12.75
N LEU A 23 -9.75 -20.38 -13.33
CA LEU A 23 -8.72 -19.71 -14.11
C LEU A 23 -7.44 -19.53 -13.30
N LEU A 24 -7.54 -18.99 -12.08
CA LEU A 24 -6.37 -18.80 -11.20
C LEU A 24 -5.67 -20.12 -10.87
N LYS A 25 -6.42 -21.19 -10.59
CA LYS A 25 -5.85 -22.53 -10.34
C LYS A 25 -5.13 -23.06 -11.57
N ASN A 26 -5.73 -22.92 -12.75
CA ASN A 26 -5.16 -23.41 -14.00
C ASN A 26 -3.90 -22.62 -14.37
N VAL A 27 -3.90 -21.30 -14.19
CA VAL A 27 -2.69 -20.47 -14.36
C VAL A 27 -1.56 -20.98 -13.47
N GLN A 28 -1.81 -21.20 -12.18
CA GLN A 28 -0.79 -21.71 -11.25
C GLN A 28 -0.27 -23.10 -11.63
N ARG A 29 -1.12 -23.97 -12.18
CA ARG A 29 -0.74 -25.33 -12.60
C ARG A 29 0.19 -25.37 -13.81
N VAL A 30 0.10 -24.36 -14.67
CA VAL A 30 0.89 -24.32 -15.90
C VAL A 30 2.33 -23.87 -15.60
N LEU A 31 2.55 -23.04 -14.59
CA LEU A 31 3.88 -22.51 -14.24
C LEU A 31 4.89 -23.64 -13.96
N LYS A 32 6.06 -23.53 -14.58
CA LYS A 32 7.18 -24.45 -14.37
C LYS A 32 8.15 -23.87 -13.33
N PRO A 33 8.81 -24.71 -12.52
CA PRO A 33 9.90 -24.26 -11.67
C PRO A 33 11.07 -23.82 -12.58
N ILE A 34 11.44 -22.55 -12.50
CA ILE A 34 12.56 -21.95 -13.25
C ILE A 34 13.27 -20.95 -12.36
N LYS A 35 14.58 -20.80 -12.54
CA LYS A 35 15.36 -19.82 -11.79
C LYS A 35 15.15 -18.44 -12.38
N VAL A 36 14.96 -17.45 -11.52
CA VAL A 36 14.85 -16.04 -11.90
C VAL A 36 16.10 -15.31 -11.46
N ILE A 37 16.69 -14.54 -12.37
CA ILE A 37 17.84 -13.69 -12.08
C ILE A 37 17.47 -12.24 -12.37
N ASN A 38 17.64 -11.37 -11.38
CA ASN A 38 17.41 -9.94 -11.55
C ASN A 38 18.73 -9.19 -11.76
N PRO A 39 19.14 -8.89 -13.01
CA PRO A 39 20.37 -8.15 -13.27
C PRO A 39 20.35 -6.72 -12.73
N TYR A 40 19.17 -6.17 -12.43
CA TYR A 40 19.00 -4.82 -11.91
C TYR A 40 18.95 -4.76 -10.38
N ALA A 41 19.03 -5.89 -9.68
CA ALA A 41 18.86 -5.97 -8.22
C ALA A 41 19.78 -5.01 -7.45
N GLU A 42 21.00 -4.80 -7.92
CA GLU A 42 21.99 -3.91 -7.29
C GLU A 42 21.62 -2.43 -7.39
N PHE A 43 20.77 -2.05 -8.36
CA PHE A 43 20.36 -0.67 -8.59
C PHE A 43 19.01 -0.33 -7.96
N LEU A 44 18.32 -1.33 -7.41
CA LEU A 44 17.01 -1.18 -6.79
C LEU A 44 17.15 -0.73 -5.34
N GLU A 45 16.90 0.56 -5.10
CA GLU A 45 16.93 1.16 -3.77
C GLU A 45 15.54 1.64 -3.33
N LEU A 46 15.17 1.33 -2.09
CA LEU A 46 13.92 1.82 -1.52
C LEU A 46 14.05 3.26 -0.98
N PRO A 47 12.96 4.04 -0.96
CA PRO A 47 12.94 5.36 -0.36
C PRO A 47 13.33 5.31 1.13
N LYS A 48 14.08 6.32 1.60
CA LYS A 48 14.51 6.43 3.01
C LYS A 48 13.35 6.55 4.01
N SER A 49 12.17 6.95 3.55
CA SER A 49 10.95 7.06 4.36
C SER A 49 10.37 5.71 4.77
N VAL A 50 10.77 4.60 4.13
CA VAL A 50 10.24 3.27 4.41
C VAL A 50 10.83 2.72 5.71
N PHE A 51 9.97 2.27 6.63
CA PHE A 51 10.42 1.63 7.85
C PHE A 51 11.03 0.25 7.58
N LYS A 52 12.06 -0.09 8.36
CA LYS A 52 12.77 -1.39 8.31
C LYS A 52 13.28 -1.73 6.89
N PRO A 53 14.16 -0.90 6.31
CA PRO A 53 14.53 -0.95 4.91
C PRO A 53 15.08 -2.31 4.46
N ARG A 54 15.87 -3.00 5.28
CA ARG A 54 16.42 -4.33 4.96
C ARG A 54 15.35 -5.37 4.66
N ARG A 55 14.32 -5.45 5.52
CA ARG A 55 13.23 -6.41 5.34
C ARG A 55 12.40 -6.04 4.11
N THR A 56 12.05 -4.77 3.96
CA THR A 56 11.22 -4.31 2.85
C THR A 56 11.94 -4.47 1.51
N ASN A 57 13.27 -4.30 1.47
CA ASN A 57 14.05 -4.52 0.26
C ASN A 57 14.02 -5.99 -0.19
N SER A 58 14.15 -6.92 0.74
CA SER A 58 14.01 -8.36 0.44
C SER A 58 12.61 -8.69 -0.12
N HIS A 59 11.54 -8.13 0.44
CA HIS A 59 10.19 -8.33 -0.09
C HIS A 59 10.03 -7.69 -1.47
N TYR A 60 10.65 -6.53 -1.71
CA TYR A 60 10.58 -5.84 -2.98
C TYR A 60 11.27 -6.64 -4.10
N LEU A 61 12.48 -7.12 -3.86
CA LEU A 61 13.21 -7.98 -4.83
C LEU A 61 12.43 -9.28 -5.11
N GLN A 62 11.96 -9.95 -4.07
CA GLN A 62 11.14 -11.17 -4.22
C GLN A 62 9.83 -10.91 -4.97
N PHE A 63 9.25 -9.72 -4.84
CA PHE A 63 8.02 -9.37 -5.55
C PHE A 63 8.27 -9.16 -7.04
N ILE A 64 9.36 -8.50 -7.42
CA ILE A 64 9.80 -8.38 -8.81
C ILE A 64 10.07 -9.77 -9.39
N GLU A 65 10.83 -10.60 -8.66
CA GLU A 65 11.12 -11.98 -9.06
C GLU A 65 9.83 -12.78 -9.26
N ALA A 66 8.84 -12.62 -8.38
CA ALA A 66 7.54 -13.27 -8.53
C ALA A 66 6.81 -12.83 -9.82
N ILE A 67 6.80 -11.54 -10.13
CA ILE A 67 6.17 -11.03 -11.38
C ILE A 67 6.85 -11.63 -12.60
N THR A 68 8.18 -11.63 -12.61
CA THR A 68 8.97 -12.17 -13.73
C THR A 68 8.76 -13.68 -13.88
N PHE A 69 8.62 -14.41 -12.77
CA PHE A 69 8.26 -15.82 -12.75
C PHE A 69 6.89 -16.10 -13.36
N TYR A 70 5.89 -15.25 -13.11
CA TYR A 70 4.57 -15.36 -13.76
C TYR A 70 4.64 -15.11 -15.27
N LYS A 71 5.61 -14.31 -15.71
CA LYS A 71 5.87 -14.01 -17.13
C LYS A 71 6.87 -14.98 -17.77
N GLN A 72 7.17 -16.12 -17.16
CA GLN A 72 8.15 -17.09 -17.67
C GLN A 72 7.93 -17.56 -19.12
N TYR A 73 6.70 -17.49 -19.64
CA TYR A 73 6.37 -17.84 -21.03
C TYR A 73 6.56 -16.70 -22.03
N GLN A 74 6.73 -15.47 -21.55
CA GLN A 74 6.97 -14.26 -22.36
C GLN A 74 8.47 -13.89 -22.40
N ARG A 75 9.31 -14.57 -21.61
CA ARG A 75 10.74 -14.27 -21.46
C ARG A 75 11.58 -15.28 -22.24
N GLU A 76 12.72 -14.80 -22.73
CA GLU A 76 13.72 -15.67 -23.34
C GLU A 76 14.37 -16.55 -22.27
N LYS A 77 14.45 -17.85 -22.56
CA LYS A 77 15.08 -18.84 -21.68
C LYS A 77 16.58 -18.81 -21.94
N GLN A 78 17.34 -18.47 -20.91
CA GLN A 78 18.78 -18.53 -20.93
C GLN A 78 19.27 -19.78 -20.20
N TYR A 79 20.48 -20.21 -20.54
CA TYR A 79 21.10 -21.37 -19.96
C TYR A 79 22.47 -21.00 -19.47
N ASP A 80 22.75 -21.35 -18.23
CA ASP A 80 24.06 -21.14 -17.66
C ASP A 80 25.08 -22.03 -18.37
N LYS A 81 26.21 -21.46 -18.77
CA LYS A 81 27.24 -22.17 -19.56
C LYS A 81 27.96 -23.22 -18.73
N ASP A 82 28.02 -23.03 -17.42
CA ASP A 82 28.76 -23.91 -16.52
C ASP A 82 27.86 -25.00 -15.92
N THR A 83 26.63 -24.66 -15.53
CA THR A 83 25.71 -25.60 -14.85
C THR A 83 24.64 -26.18 -15.76
N GLY A 84 24.36 -25.56 -16.92
CA GLY A 84 23.25 -25.94 -17.79
C GLY A 84 21.87 -25.63 -17.21
N GLU A 85 21.78 -24.93 -16.07
CA GLU A 85 20.50 -24.56 -15.45
C GLU A 85 19.75 -23.56 -16.32
N GLU A 86 18.45 -23.81 -16.51
CA GLU A 86 17.54 -22.90 -17.19
C GLU A 86 17.14 -21.73 -16.27
N TYR A 87 17.33 -20.50 -16.75
CA TYR A 87 16.93 -19.30 -16.04
C TYR A 87 16.28 -18.27 -16.96
N ILE A 88 15.52 -17.37 -16.35
CA ILE A 88 14.96 -16.18 -17.01
C ILE A 88 15.48 -14.93 -16.31
N GLU A 89 15.63 -13.87 -17.09
CA GLU A 89 16.06 -12.57 -16.57
C GLU A 89 14.88 -11.62 -16.42
N THR A 90 14.95 -10.77 -15.40
CA THR A 90 13.94 -9.73 -15.19
C THR A 90 14.14 -8.58 -16.16
N GLU A 91 13.07 -8.07 -16.76
CA GLU A 91 13.13 -6.87 -17.60
C GLU A 91 12.64 -5.61 -16.86
N ILE A 92 12.91 -4.44 -17.45
CA ILE A 92 12.52 -3.15 -16.87
C ILE A 92 11.00 -3.03 -16.73
N GLU A 93 10.25 -3.60 -17.68
CA GLU A 93 8.78 -3.64 -17.64
C GLU A 93 8.25 -4.34 -16.38
N ASP A 94 8.93 -5.41 -15.94
CA ASP A 94 8.52 -6.16 -14.75
C ASP A 94 8.72 -5.34 -13.47
N ILE A 95 9.80 -4.55 -13.44
CA ILE A 95 10.08 -3.62 -12.33
C ILE A 95 9.05 -2.50 -12.30
N GLN A 96 8.61 -2.01 -13.47
CA GLN A 96 7.57 -0.98 -13.56
C GLN A 96 6.23 -1.49 -13.03
N GLU A 97 5.80 -2.67 -13.47
CA GLU A 97 4.58 -3.31 -12.95
C GLU A 97 4.67 -3.62 -11.45
N ALA A 98 5.84 -4.07 -10.99
CA ALA A 98 6.07 -4.28 -9.57
C ALA A 98 5.92 -2.99 -8.77
N ASN A 99 6.45 -1.88 -9.29
CA ASN A 99 6.35 -0.57 -8.66
C ASN A 99 4.90 -0.11 -8.56
N GLU A 100 4.11 -0.25 -9.64
CA GLU A 100 2.69 0.11 -9.64
C GLU A 100 1.90 -0.64 -8.57
N LEU A 101 2.15 -1.95 -8.42
CA LEU A 101 1.42 -2.80 -7.47
C LEU A 101 1.89 -2.64 -6.02
N ILE A 102 3.18 -2.36 -5.78
CA ILE A 102 3.76 -2.34 -4.43
C ILE A 102 3.63 -0.99 -3.73
N ILE A 103 3.34 0.11 -4.45
CA ILE A 103 3.23 1.46 -3.89
C ILE A 103 2.33 1.50 -2.64
N ASP A 104 1.14 0.91 -2.69
CA ASP A 104 0.21 0.90 -1.56
C ASP A 104 0.77 0.17 -0.33
N ILE A 105 1.59 -0.86 -0.54
CA ILE A 105 2.25 -1.60 0.53
C ILE A 105 3.41 -0.77 1.10
N LEU A 106 4.17 -0.08 0.26
CA LEU A 106 5.24 0.82 0.68
C LEU A 106 4.69 2.02 1.47
N LEU A 107 3.55 2.58 1.05
CA LEU A 107 2.81 3.62 1.78
C LEU A 107 2.47 3.15 3.20
N ARG A 108 1.87 1.98 3.34
CA ARG A 108 1.55 1.42 4.67
C ARG A 108 2.79 1.11 5.52
N LYS A 109 3.93 0.83 4.90
CA LYS A 109 5.21 0.56 5.58
C LYS A 109 6.05 1.80 5.86
N SER A 110 5.67 2.95 5.32
CA SER A 110 6.28 4.25 5.60
C SER A 110 5.41 5.09 6.54
N ASP A 111 4.16 4.67 6.74
CA ASP A 111 3.25 5.24 7.72
C ASP A 111 3.60 4.83 9.15
N THR A 112 3.61 5.79 10.08
CA THR A 112 3.78 5.55 11.52
C THR A 112 2.47 5.10 12.19
N LEU A 113 1.34 5.37 11.54
CA LEU A 113 0.03 5.01 12.05
C LEU A 113 -0.28 3.53 11.79
N THR A 114 -1.09 2.96 12.68
CA THR A 114 -1.70 1.65 12.39
C THR A 114 -2.78 1.81 11.32
N GLY A 115 -3.02 0.76 10.51
CA GLY A 115 -4.03 0.84 9.44
C GLY A 115 -5.42 1.26 9.93
N ALA A 116 -5.82 0.84 11.13
CA ALA A 116 -7.09 1.27 11.73
C ALA A 116 -7.09 2.75 12.13
N CYS A 117 -5.98 3.26 12.67
CA CYS A 117 -5.82 4.67 13.02
C CYS A 117 -5.72 5.57 11.78
N ARG A 118 -5.03 5.12 10.73
CA ARG A 118 -4.96 5.81 9.44
C ARG A 118 -6.33 5.90 8.78
N ASN A 119 -7.08 4.79 8.71
CA ASN A 119 -8.46 4.80 8.21
C ASN A 119 -9.35 5.75 9.03
N HIS A 120 -9.15 5.81 10.34
CA HIS A 120 -9.88 6.75 11.18
C HIS A 120 -9.54 8.22 10.85
N LEU A 121 -8.25 8.54 10.64
CA LEU A 121 -7.81 9.87 10.25
C LEU A 121 -8.39 10.30 8.90
N GLU A 122 -8.40 9.42 7.90
CA GLU A 122 -9.01 9.72 6.60
C GLU A 122 -10.54 9.88 6.69
N ASN A 123 -11.21 9.09 7.53
CA ASN A 123 -12.63 9.29 7.84
C ASN A 123 -12.88 10.61 8.58
N LEU A 124 -11.96 11.06 9.43
CA LEU A 124 -12.03 12.37 10.08
C LEU A 124 -11.87 13.51 9.07
N LYS A 125 -10.89 13.43 8.16
CA LYS A 125 -10.70 14.41 7.10
C LYS A 125 -11.95 14.57 6.23
N THR A 126 -12.49 13.45 5.74
CA THR A 126 -13.72 13.45 4.93
C THR A 126 -14.91 14.02 5.68
N TYR A 127 -15.07 13.68 6.96
CA TYR A 127 -16.10 14.27 7.82
C TYR A 127 -15.97 15.79 7.96
N LEU A 128 -14.75 16.29 8.21
CA LEU A 128 -14.48 17.72 8.38
C LEU A 128 -14.74 18.51 7.09
N ILE A 129 -14.31 17.97 5.95
CA ILE A 129 -14.55 18.56 4.62
C ILE A 129 -16.05 18.63 4.34
N ASN A 130 -16.79 17.53 4.54
CA ASN A 130 -18.22 17.49 4.26
C ASN A 130 -19.03 18.47 5.13
N ASN A 131 -18.57 18.74 6.35
CA ASN A 131 -19.24 19.67 7.26
C ASN A 131 -18.67 21.09 7.23
N ASN A 132 -17.69 21.38 6.37
CA ASN A 132 -16.96 22.65 6.30
C ASN A 132 -16.42 23.12 7.67
N GLN A 133 -15.86 22.19 8.44
CA GLN A 133 -15.30 22.44 9.77
C GLN A 133 -13.80 22.19 9.77
N THR A 134 -13.03 23.00 10.52
CA THR A 134 -11.60 22.77 10.74
C THR A 134 -11.31 22.12 12.09
N THR A 135 -12.24 22.24 13.04
CA THR A 135 -12.08 21.73 14.41
C THR A 135 -13.20 20.77 14.77
N PHE A 136 -12.87 19.74 15.56
CA PHE A 136 -13.83 18.76 16.05
C PHE A 136 -13.71 18.51 17.55
N THR A 137 -14.75 17.90 18.13
CA THR A 137 -14.76 17.43 19.52
C THR A 137 -14.88 15.91 19.60
N ASN A 138 -14.37 15.31 20.69
CA ASN A 138 -14.49 13.87 20.91
C ASN A 138 -15.96 13.41 20.92
N SER A 139 -16.84 14.18 21.55
CA SER A 139 -18.27 13.85 21.66
C SER A 139 -18.97 13.80 20.32
N GLU A 140 -18.64 14.73 19.42
CA GLU A 140 -19.18 14.82 18.08
C GLU A 140 -18.73 13.65 17.20
N ILE A 141 -17.42 13.42 17.13
CA ILE A 141 -16.85 12.31 16.36
C ILE A 141 -17.37 10.97 16.85
N ARG A 142 -17.51 10.80 18.17
CA ARG A 142 -18.05 9.55 18.75
C ARG A 142 -19.48 9.27 18.28
N ARG A 143 -20.33 10.30 18.23
CA ARG A 143 -21.74 10.18 17.78
C ARG A 143 -21.81 9.93 16.28
N ASN A 144 -21.07 10.69 15.49
CA ASN A 144 -21.21 10.69 14.04
C ASN A 144 -20.48 9.51 13.38
N LEU A 145 -19.27 9.20 13.83
CA LEU A 145 -18.50 8.04 13.31
C LEU A 145 -18.83 6.73 14.05
N ARG A 146 -19.69 6.75 15.08
CA ARG A 146 -20.11 5.58 15.87
C ARG A 146 -18.94 4.73 16.40
N ILE A 147 -17.92 5.40 16.94
CA ILE A 147 -16.71 4.75 17.48
C ILE A 147 -16.85 4.59 19.00
N LYS A 148 -16.37 3.47 19.56
CA LYS A 148 -16.32 3.28 21.02
C LYS A 148 -15.36 4.28 21.66
N GLU A 149 -15.64 4.72 22.89
CA GLU A 149 -14.79 5.70 23.58
C GLU A 149 -13.34 5.22 23.75
N SER A 150 -13.14 3.96 24.11
CA SER A 150 -11.80 3.40 24.33
C SER A 150 -10.96 3.40 23.05
N THR A 151 -11.57 3.09 21.90
CA THR A 151 -10.88 3.08 20.61
C THR A 151 -10.57 4.49 20.14
N LEU A 152 -11.51 5.43 20.28
CA LEU A 152 -11.28 6.84 19.96
C LEU A 152 -10.14 7.44 20.81
N ARG A 153 -10.11 7.13 22.11
CA ARG A 153 -9.04 7.58 23.01
C ARG A 153 -7.68 7.03 22.58
N TRP A 154 -7.62 5.77 22.15
CA TRP A 154 -6.39 5.17 21.66
C TRP A 154 -5.93 5.80 20.33
N TYR A 155 -6.83 5.97 19.36
CA TYR A 155 -6.50 6.66 18.11
C TYR A 155 -6.00 8.07 18.37
N HIS A 156 -6.71 8.88 19.15
CA HIS A 156 -6.29 10.26 19.44
C HIS A 156 -4.96 10.30 20.19
N LYS A 157 -4.65 9.32 21.05
CA LYS A 157 -3.34 9.23 21.70
C LYS A 157 -2.23 9.03 20.67
N GLN A 158 -2.42 8.14 19.71
CA GLN A 158 -1.46 7.92 18.63
C GLN A 158 -1.32 9.15 17.72
N LEU A 159 -2.45 9.72 17.29
CA LEU A 159 -2.47 10.92 16.43
C LEU A 159 -1.81 12.15 17.07
N LEU A 160 -1.95 12.32 18.39
CA LEU A 160 -1.25 13.39 19.12
C LEU A 160 0.25 13.13 19.24
N ALA A 161 0.66 11.87 19.45
CA ALA A 161 2.07 11.52 19.58
C ALA A 161 2.83 11.73 18.26
N GLU A 162 2.18 11.41 17.15
CA GLU A 162 2.71 11.54 15.78
C GLU A 162 2.43 12.94 15.17
N ASN A 163 1.90 13.89 15.95
CA ASN A 163 1.61 15.28 15.54
C ASN A 163 0.62 15.44 14.38
N TYR A 164 -0.26 14.47 14.13
CA TYR A 164 -1.32 14.59 13.11
C TYR A 164 -2.47 15.50 13.56
N ILE A 165 -2.71 15.60 14.87
CA ILE A 165 -3.74 16.47 15.44
C ILE A 165 -3.16 17.32 16.57
N HIS A 166 -3.68 18.54 16.73
CA HIS A 166 -3.33 19.42 17.84
C HIS A 166 -4.53 19.73 18.72
N ARG A 167 -4.28 19.94 20.02
CA ARG A 167 -5.30 20.34 21.00
C ARG A 167 -5.46 21.85 21.03
N ILE A 168 -6.67 22.32 20.79
CA ILE A 168 -7.06 23.72 20.90
C ILE A 168 -8.02 23.88 22.06
N LYS A 169 -7.79 24.89 22.90
CA LYS A 169 -8.74 25.28 23.95
C LYS A 169 -9.75 26.27 23.38
N LYS A 170 -11.04 25.92 23.37
CA LYS A 170 -12.09 26.91 23.08
C LYS A 170 -12.25 27.84 24.29
N ALA A 171 -11.96 29.12 24.09
CA ALA A 171 -12.06 30.16 25.13
C ALA A 171 -13.48 30.29 25.73
N LYS A 172 -14.54 30.05 24.92
CA LYS A 172 -15.94 30.22 25.34
C LYS A 172 -16.49 29.09 26.23
N THR A 173 -16.12 27.84 26.02
CA THR A 173 -16.74 26.66 26.67
C THR A 173 -15.77 25.87 27.56
N LYS A 174 -14.50 26.29 27.67
CA LYS A 174 -13.41 25.56 28.36
C LYS A 174 -13.25 24.09 27.91
N SER A 175 -13.85 23.71 26.78
CA SER A 175 -13.78 22.36 26.21
C SER A 175 -12.58 22.23 25.27
N TYR A 176 -11.93 21.06 25.29
CA TYR A 176 -10.87 20.73 24.34
C TYR A 176 -11.45 20.39 22.97
N CYS A 177 -10.93 21.05 21.94
CA CYS A 177 -11.16 20.74 20.53
C CYS A 177 -9.86 20.24 19.91
N PHE A 178 -9.98 19.56 18.78
CA PHE A 178 -8.87 19.07 17.99
C PHE A 178 -8.92 19.66 16.59
N GLU A 179 -7.76 19.93 16.02
CA GLU A 179 -7.57 20.37 14.63
C GLU A 179 -6.55 19.44 13.96
N ILE A 180 -6.76 19.14 12.68
CA ILE A 180 -5.81 18.37 11.86
C ILE A 180 -4.74 19.32 11.34
N VAL A 181 -3.47 18.92 11.45
CA VAL A 181 -2.33 19.78 11.07
C VAL A 181 -2.18 19.91 9.56
N ASP A 182 -2.14 18.78 8.87
CA ASP A 182 -1.94 18.71 7.44
C ASP A 182 -2.95 17.75 6.81
N LEU A 183 -3.76 18.28 5.89
CA LEU A 183 -4.73 17.50 5.14
C LEU A 183 -4.06 16.71 4.00
N GLY A 184 -2.95 17.22 3.45
CA GLY A 184 -2.26 16.69 2.27
C GLY A 184 -1.05 15.80 2.55
N GLU A 185 -0.76 15.49 3.82
CA GLU A 185 0.41 14.69 4.21
C GLU A 185 0.50 13.36 3.45
N TYR A 186 -0.63 12.66 3.29
CA TYR A 186 -0.66 11.35 2.64
C TYR A 186 -0.33 11.43 1.15
N ASP A 187 -0.86 12.44 0.45
CA ASP A 187 -0.58 12.67 -0.97
C ASP A 187 0.87 13.10 -1.19
N ASN A 188 1.42 13.89 -0.26
CA ASN A 188 2.82 14.29 -0.29
C ASN A 188 3.75 13.08 -0.10
N LEU A 189 3.44 12.21 0.87
CA LEU A 189 4.19 10.99 1.13
C LEU A 189 4.11 10.05 -0.08
N ARG A 190 2.94 9.91 -0.71
CA ARG A 190 2.78 9.16 -1.96
C ARG A 190 3.65 9.70 -3.10
N LYS A 191 3.60 11.01 -3.36
CA LYS A 191 4.45 11.64 -4.38
C LYS A 191 5.95 11.42 -4.14
N GLN A 192 6.38 11.42 -2.87
CA GLN A 192 7.78 11.15 -2.52
C GLN A 192 8.20 9.71 -2.85
N ILE A 193 7.34 8.73 -2.55
CA ILE A 193 7.61 7.32 -2.89
C ILE A 193 7.59 7.13 -4.40
N ASP A 194 6.57 7.65 -5.09
CA ASP A 194 6.44 7.54 -6.54
C ASP A 194 7.67 8.13 -7.24
N LYS A 195 8.11 9.33 -6.82
CA LYS A 195 9.31 9.96 -7.35
C LYS A 195 10.56 9.10 -7.14
N ALA A 196 10.75 8.57 -5.93
CA ALA A 196 11.91 7.73 -5.63
C ALA A 196 11.94 6.44 -6.46
N LEU A 197 10.78 5.81 -6.71
CA LEU A 197 10.69 4.63 -7.59
C LEU A 197 10.97 4.98 -9.06
N GLN A 198 10.47 6.11 -9.55
CA GLN A 198 10.75 6.59 -10.91
C GLN A 198 12.23 6.95 -11.08
N ASP A 199 12.83 7.66 -10.13
CA ASP A 199 14.25 7.98 -10.13
C ASP A 199 15.13 6.71 -10.23
N CYS A 200 14.70 5.59 -9.61
CA CYS A 200 15.37 4.30 -9.74
C CYS A 200 15.27 3.72 -11.16
N ILE A 201 14.08 3.77 -11.77
CA ILE A 201 13.87 3.31 -13.15
C ILE A 201 14.71 4.14 -14.13
N ASP A 202 14.75 5.46 -13.96
CA ASP A 202 15.50 6.36 -14.84
C ASP A 202 17.01 6.09 -14.76
N ARG A 203 17.54 5.81 -13.57
CA ARG A 203 18.95 5.39 -13.40
C ARG A 203 19.25 4.07 -14.09
N ILE A 204 18.31 3.11 -14.06
CA ILE A 204 18.47 1.83 -14.75
C ILE A 204 18.48 2.04 -16.27
N LYS A 205 17.58 2.88 -16.79
CA LYS A 205 17.49 3.21 -18.22
C LYS A 205 18.72 3.98 -18.73
N GLY A 206 19.25 4.92 -17.94
CA GLY A 206 20.41 5.73 -18.32
C GLY A 206 21.77 5.01 -18.29
N LYS A 207 21.82 3.76 -17.81
CA LYS A 207 23.03 2.92 -17.79
C LYS A 207 23.10 1.89 -18.93
N LYS A 208 22.05 1.76 -19.74
CA LYS A 208 22.08 1.03 -21.02
C LYS A 208 22.72 1.89 -22.10
#